data_AF-A0A3R8LI83-F1
#
_entry.id   AF-A0A3R8LI83-F1
#
_cell.length_a   1.000
_cell.length_b   1.000
_cell.length_c   1.000
_cell.angle_alpha   90.00
_cell.angle_beta   90.00
_cell.angle_gamma   90.00
#
_symmetry.space_group_name_H-M   'P 1'
#
loop_
_entity.id
_entity.type
_entity.pdbx_description
1 polymer ?
#
loop_
_entity_poly.entity_id
_entity_poly.type
_entity_poly.pdbx_seq_one_letter_code
_entity_poly.pdbx_strand_id
1 'polypeptide(L)'
;MLPLLILLVEFVLLIFLGKIRKKIMYYTRSDELYFWGLFLKKSDSRQKMKQIKKKVLQTYRRSSLKNELLFWLEFTVARGCFYGSLMWLWYIVAFGNSIIQIRPAIIGFMIAIPPTIALPQQLYHFWKQQPIWHEQPIEKQAFLLPNEQDHKALFKYHLQSYSLLLLSLVIGWFGTGI
;
A
#
# COMPACT_ATOMS: atom_id res chain seq x y z
N MET A 1 2.40 3.32 -35.12
CA MET A 1 1.87 4.51 -34.41
C MET A 1 1.29 4.14 -33.04
N LEU A 2 0.26 3.27 -32.99
CA LEU A 2 -0.36 2.82 -31.73
C LEU A 2 0.62 2.27 -30.65
N PRO A 3 1.55 1.34 -30.96
CA PRO A 3 2.47 0.80 -29.94
C PRO A 3 3.45 1.84 -29.38
N LEU A 4 3.87 2.80 -30.21
CA LEU A 4 4.75 3.89 -29.78
C LEU A 4 4.02 4.88 -28.86
N LEU A 5 2.74 5.13 -29.14
CA LEU A 5 1.88 5.97 -28.30
C LEU A 5 1.60 5.31 -26.94
N ILE A 6 1.37 3.98 -26.91
CA ILE A 6 1.19 3.22 -25.68
C ILE A 6 2.46 3.24 -24.82
N LEU A 7 3.63 2.98 -25.42
CA LEU A 7 4.93 3.08 -24.75
C LEU A 7 5.16 4.49 -24.16
N LEU A 8 4.78 5.53 -24.90
CA LEU A 8 4.92 6.90 -24.44
C LEU A 8 3.98 7.21 -23.26
N VAL A 9 2.74 6.71 -23.29
CA VAL A 9 1.80 6.85 -22.17
C VAL A 9 2.30 6.08 -20.93
N GLU A 10 2.76 4.84 -21.09
CA GLU A 10 3.34 4.07 -19.98
C GLU A 10 4.58 4.77 -19.39
N PHE A 11 5.44 5.32 -20.23
CA PHE A 11 6.62 6.08 -19.78
C PHE A 11 6.21 7.32 -18.96
N VAL A 12 5.20 8.07 -19.41
CA VAL A 12 4.65 9.21 -18.67
C VAL A 12 4.04 8.75 -17.34
N LEU A 13 3.28 7.65 -17.32
CA LEU A 13 2.71 7.09 -16.09
C LEU A 13 3.80 6.68 -15.09
N LEU A 14 4.90 6.09 -15.55
CA LEU A 14 6.05 5.75 -14.70
C LEU A 14 6.72 6.99 -14.11
N ILE A 15 6.88 8.07 -14.88
CA ILE A 15 7.39 9.35 -14.37
C ILE A 15 6.46 9.90 -13.28
N PHE A 16 5.14 9.89 -13.51
CA PHE A 16 4.16 10.35 -12.52
C PHE A 16 4.21 9.50 -11.25
N LEU A 17 4.33 8.18 -11.39
CA LEU A 17 4.45 7.26 -10.26
C LEU A 17 5.73 7.52 -9.46
N GLY A 18 6.85 7.78 -10.14
CA GLY A 18 8.09 8.22 -9.51
C GLY A 18 7.96 9.54 -8.74
N LYS A 19 7.26 10.54 -9.30
CA LYS A 19 6.97 11.81 -8.61
C LYS A 19 6.11 11.59 -7.36
N ILE A 20 5.07 10.77 -7.44
CA ILE A 20 4.21 10.44 -6.30
C ILE A 20 4.99 9.70 -5.21
N ARG A 21 5.84 8.73 -5.59
CA ARG A 21 6.72 8.02 -4.64
C ARG A 21 7.67 8.97 -3.93
N LYS A 22 8.27 9.93 -4.64
CA LYS A 22 9.10 10.99 -4.02
C LYS A 22 8.30 11.83 -3.03
N LYS A 23 7.06 12.21 -3.38
CA LYS A 23 6.19 12.95 -2.45
C LYS A 23 5.84 12.14 -1.21
N ILE A 24 5.52 10.86 -1.34
CA ILE A 24 5.26 9.97 -0.19
C ILE A 24 6.51 9.87 0.71
N MET A 25 7.70 9.74 0.10
CA MET A 25 8.96 9.71 0.86
C MET A 25 9.24 11.03 1.59
N TYR A 26 8.82 12.19 1.06
CA TYR A 26 9.00 13.48 1.72
C TYR A 26 8.29 13.57 3.08
N TYR A 27 7.19 12.84 3.26
CA TYR A 27 6.49 12.77 4.55
C TYR A 27 7.16 11.83 5.55
N THR A 28 8.18 11.07 5.15
CA THR A 28 8.90 10.14 6.04
C THR A 28 10.28 10.72 6.35
N ARG A 29 10.61 10.95 7.62
CA ARG A 29 11.98 11.38 7.98
C ARG A 29 13.00 10.27 7.71
N SER A 30 14.28 10.63 7.61
CA SER A 30 15.37 9.67 7.35
C SER A 30 15.46 8.56 8.41
N ASP A 31 15.04 8.85 9.64
CA ASP A 31 14.97 7.96 10.79
C ASP A 31 13.60 7.29 10.97
N GLU A 32 12.66 7.47 10.03
CA GLU A 32 11.31 6.91 10.11
C GLU A 32 11.04 5.89 9.00
N LEU A 33 10.07 5.01 9.26
CA LEU A 33 9.58 4.02 8.31
C LEU A 33 8.07 4.05 8.28
N TYR A 34 7.50 4.37 7.12
CA TYR A 34 6.07 4.28 6.90
C TYR A 34 5.60 2.81 6.98
N PHE A 35 4.56 2.56 7.78
CA PHE A 35 3.95 1.27 8.01
C PHE A 35 2.44 1.42 8.18
N TRP A 36 1.68 1.06 7.14
CA TRP A 36 0.20 1.02 7.18
C TRP A 36 -0.44 2.28 7.81
N GLY A 37 -0.05 3.47 7.35
CA GLY A 37 -0.61 4.74 7.84
C GLY A 37 0.11 5.33 9.07
N LEU A 38 1.09 4.64 9.62
CA LEU A 38 1.87 5.05 10.79
C LEU A 38 3.36 5.24 10.44
N PHE A 39 4.07 6.05 11.20
CA PHE A 39 5.53 6.22 11.06
C PHE A 39 6.26 5.53 12.21
N LEU A 40 6.96 4.44 11.92
CA LEU A 40 7.76 3.74 12.93
C LEU A 40 9.14 4.41 13.02
N LYS A 41 9.64 4.65 14.23
CA LYS A 41 11.04 5.06 14.40
C LYS A 41 11.95 3.90 14.04
N LYS A 42 12.92 4.14 13.14
CA LYS A 42 13.93 3.15 12.77
C LYS A 42 14.71 2.77 14.02
N SER A 43 14.89 1.46 14.19
CA SER A 43 15.72 0.88 15.22
C SER A 43 16.84 0.11 14.53
N ASP A 44 18.03 0.14 15.12
CA ASP A 44 19.20 -0.59 14.60
C ASP A 44 18.95 -2.10 14.52
N SER A 45 18.03 -2.63 15.35
CA SER A 45 17.67 -4.05 15.33
C SER A 45 16.46 -4.34 14.45
N ARG A 46 16.70 -5.13 13.39
CA ARG A 46 15.62 -5.70 12.54
C ARG A 46 14.61 -6.50 13.35
N GLN A 47 15.03 -7.18 14.42
CA GLN A 47 14.13 -7.95 15.29
C GLN A 47 13.21 -7.03 16.09
N LYS A 48 13.74 -5.95 16.69
CA LYS A 48 12.91 -4.95 17.40
C LYS A 48 11.89 -4.31 16.46
N MET A 49 12.28 -3.98 15.23
CA MET A 49 11.36 -3.46 14.22
C MET A 49 10.23 -4.44 13.88
N LYS A 50 10.54 -5.74 13.73
CA LYS A 50 9.52 -6.79 13.53
C LYS A 50 8.58 -6.90 14.73
N GLN A 51 9.11 -6.83 15.95
CA GLN A 51 8.31 -6.86 17.18
C GLN A 51 7.37 -5.66 17.28
N ILE A 52 7.84 -4.44 16.96
CA ILE A 52 7.01 -3.22 16.95
C ILE A 52 5.88 -3.36 15.94
N LYS A 53 6.19 -3.74 14.68
CA LYS A 53 5.18 -3.99 13.64
C LYS A 53 4.14 -5.02 14.09
N LYS A 54 4.59 -6.13 14.68
CA LYS A 54 3.71 -7.17 15.19
C LYS A 54 2.83 -6.65 16.33
N LYS A 55 3.41 -5.91 17.28
CA LYS A 55 2.69 -5.32 18.42
C LYS A 55 1.60 -4.34 17.94
N VAL A 56 1.94 -3.44 17.03
CA VAL A 56 1.00 -2.46 16.44
C VAL A 56 -0.22 -3.16 15.83
N LEU A 57 0.02 -4.19 15.01
CA LEU A 57 -1.07 -4.94 14.39
C LEU A 57 -1.84 -5.81 15.39
N GLN A 58 -1.16 -6.43 16.36
CA GLN A 58 -1.79 -7.28 17.36
C GLN A 58 -2.67 -6.49 18.34
N THR A 59 -2.26 -5.29 18.73
CA THR A 59 -3.05 -4.42 19.60
C THR A 59 -4.35 -3.99 18.91
N TYR A 60 -4.29 -3.61 17.63
CA TYR A 60 -5.49 -3.35 16.83
C TYR A 60 -6.38 -4.59 16.69
N ARG A 61 -5.76 -5.72 16.36
CA ARG A 61 -6.49 -6.98 16.15
C ARG A 61 -7.23 -7.46 17.40
N ARG A 62 -6.59 -7.36 18.57
CA ARG A 62 -7.14 -7.87 19.84
C ARG A 62 -8.10 -6.90 20.53
N SER A 63 -8.29 -5.68 20.01
CA SER A 63 -9.14 -4.69 20.67
C SER A 63 -10.63 -5.01 20.55
N SER A 64 -11.05 -5.73 19.51
CA SER A 64 -12.45 -6.10 19.27
C SER A 64 -12.54 -7.26 18.27
N LEU A 65 -13.52 -8.15 18.44
CA LEU A 65 -13.86 -9.20 17.47
C LEU A 65 -14.13 -8.62 16.08
N LYS A 66 -14.77 -7.44 16.00
CA LYS A 66 -15.01 -6.75 14.72
C LYS A 66 -13.70 -6.37 14.04
N ASN A 67 -12.73 -5.84 14.79
CA ASN A 67 -11.43 -5.43 14.27
C ASN A 67 -10.59 -6.65 13.89
N GLU A 68 -10.69 -7.76 14.61
CA GLU A 68 -10.03 -9.01 14.25
C GLU A 68 -10.52 -9.55 12.90
N LEU A 69 -11.84 -9.59 12.70
CA LEU A 69 -12.44 -10.04 11.44
C LEU A 69 -12.10 -9.11 10.27
N LEU A 70 -12.27 -7.79 10.44
CA LEU A 70 -11.92 -6.82 9.41
C LEU A 70 -10.43 -6.86 9.07
N PHE A 71 -9.56 -6.97 10.09
CA PHE A 71 -8.13 -7.11 9.90
C PHE A 71 -7.80 -8.35 9.07
N TRP A 72 -8.33 -9.52 9.42
CA TRP A 72 -8.05 -10.75 8.68
C TRP A 72 -8.59 -10.71 7.26
N LEU A 73 -9.80 -10.18 7.06
CA LEU A 73 -10.40 -10.05 5.74
C LEU A 73 -9.58 -9.10 4.88
N GLU A 74 -9.33 -7.88 5.34
CA GLU A 74 -8.59 -6.87 4.58
C GLU A 74 -7.13 -7.28 4.37
N PHE A 75 -6.46 -7.82 5.38
CA PHE A 75 -5.06 -8.22 5.27
C PHE A 75 -4.89 -9.43 4.35
N THR A 76 -5.77 -10.43 4.43
CA THR A 76 -5.69 -11.65 3.60
C THR A 76 -6.12 -11.36 2.18
N VAL A 77 -7.16 -10.56 1.96
CA VAL A 77 -7.58 -10.15 0.61
C VAL A 77 -6.53 -9.25 -0.01
N ALA A 78 -6.02 -8.24 0.70
CA ALA A 78 -4.96 -7.36 0.20
C ALA A 78 -3.73 -8.15 -0.19
N ARG A 79 -3.21 -9.03 0.68
CA ARG A 79 -2.01 -9.81 0.38
C ARG A 79 -2.27 -10.90 -0.64
N GLY A 80 -3.33 -11.67 -0.48
CA GLY A 80 -3.67 -12.79 -1.37
C GLY A 80 -3.92 -12.31 -2.79
N CYS A 81 -4.75 -11.28 -2.97
CA CYS A 81 -5.02 -10.73 -4.29
C CYS A 81 -3.81 -9.98 -4.86
N PHE A 82 -3.03 -9.25 -4.06
CA PHE A 82 -1.83 -8.57 -4.56
C PHE A 82 -0.71 -9.54 -4.96
N TYR A 83 -0.33 -10.48 -4.08
CA TYR A 83 0.70 -11.48 -4.38
C TYR A 83 0.24 -12.48 -5.44
N GLY A 84 -1.03 -12.89 -5.41
CA GLY A 84 -1.61 -13.75 -6.44
C GLY A 84 -1.57 -13.08 -7.81
N SER A 85 -1.93 -11.80 -7.90
CA SER A 85 -1.83 -11.03 -9.15
C SER A 85 -0.39 -10.85 -9.62
N LEU A 86 0.54 -10.63 -8.69
CA LEU A 86 1.96 -10.50 -9.01
C LEU A 86 2.54 -11.83 -9.52
N MET A 87 2.26 -12.95 -8.83
CA MET A 87 2.69 -14.28 -9.27
C MET A 87 2.10 -14.64 -10.64
N TRP A 88 0.84 -14.28 -10.87
CA TRP A 88 0.18 -14.49 -12.17
C TRP A 88 0.83 -13.67 -13.29
N LEU A 89 1.21 -12.41 -13.02
CA LEU A 89 1.99 -11.60 -13.97
C LEU A 89 3.33 -12.26 -14.31
N TRP A 90 4.07 -12.74 -13.30
CA TRP A 90 5.34 -13.45 -13.53
C TRP A 90 5.15 -14.72 -14.34
N TYR A 91 4.08 -15.48 -14.09
CA TYR A 91 3.74 -16.66 -14.86
C TYR A 91 3.50 -16.31 -16.35
N ILE A 92 2.75 -15.26 -16.64
CA ILE A 92 2.50 -14.83 -18.04
C ILE A 92 3.80 -14.44 -18.74
N VAL A 93 4.66 -13.66 -18.07
CA VAL A 93 5.96 -13.24 -18.62
C VAL A 93 6.89 -14.42 -18.83
N ALA A 94 6.96 -15.35 -17.88
CA ALA A 94 7.87 -16.49 -17.93
C ALA A 94 7.50 -17.53 -19.00
N PHE A 95 6.21 -17.73 -19.25
CA PHE A 95 5.71 -18.75 -20.18
C PHE A 95 5.28 -18.19 -21.53
N GLY A 96 5.50 -16.89 -21.79
CA GLY A 96 5.17 -16.26 -23.08
C GLY A 96 3.69 -16.36 -23.44
N ASN A 97 2.82 -16.45 -22.43
CA ASN A 97 1.39 -16.62 -22.64
C ASN A 97 0.75 -15.34 -23.20
N SER A 98 -0.37 -15.50 -23.91
CA SER A 98 -1.06 -14.37 -24.52
C SER A 98 -1.47 -13.33 -23.46
N ILE A 99 -1.42 -12.07 -23.87
CA ILE A 99 -1.84 -10.90 -23.07
C ILE A 99 -3.27 -11.02 -22.53
N ILE A 100 -4.13 -11.79 -23.21
CA ILE A 100 -5.49 -12.13 -22.76
C ILE A 100 -5.49 -12.86 -21.42
N GLN A 101 -4.36 -13.43 -20.98
CA GLN A 101 -4.25 -14.06 -19.67
C GLN A 101 -3.94 -13.07 -18.54
N ILE A 102 -3.73 -11.76 -18.80
CA ILE A 102 -3.46 -10.74 -17.76
C ILE A 102 -4.73 -10.44 -16.93
N ARG A 103 -5.92 -10.81 -17.40
CA ARG A 103 -7.22 -10.45 -16.75
C ARG A 103 -7.32 -10.82 -15.27
N PRO A 104 -6.94 -12.04 -14.84
CA PRO A 104 -6.99 -12.41 -13.43
C PRO A 104 -6.10 -11.53 -12.56
N ALA A 105 -4.94 -11.07 -13.06
CA ALA A 105 -4.08 -10.15 -12.34
C ALA A 105 -4.73 -8.77 -12.18
N ILE A 106 -5.37 -8.23 -13.23
CA ILE A 106 -6.07 -6.94 -13.14
C ILE A 106 -7.24 -7.00 -12.16
N ILE A 107 -8.04 -8.08 -12.22
CA ILE A 107 -9.14 -8.30 -11.27
C ILE A 107 -8.60 -8.41 -9.85
N GLY A 108 -7.53 -9.16 -9.63
CA GLY A 108 -6.91 -9.28 -8.31
C GLY A 108 -6.34 -7.95 -7.80
N PHE A 109 -5.74 -7.11 -8.65
CA PHE A 109 -5.34 -5.76 -8.25
C PHE A 109 -6.54 -4.89 -7.87
N MET A 110 -7.63 -4.90 -8.65
CA MET A 110 -8.85 -4.16 -8.31
C MET A 110 -9.43 -4.56 -6.96
N ILE A 111 -9.42 -5.86 -6.64
CA ILE A 111 -9.91 -6.39 -5.35
C ILE A 111 -8.94 -6.03 -4.21
N ALA A 112 -7.63 -5.93 -4.47
CA ALA A 112 -6.62 -5.61 -3.46
C ALA A 112 -6.56 -4.11 -3.09
N ILE A 113 -6.99 -3.20 -3.98
CA ILE A 113 -6.89 -1.75 -3.75
C ILE A 113 -7.75 -1.27 -2.56
N PRO A 114 -9.06 -1.59 -2.47
CA PRO A 114 -9.89 -1.16 -1.34
C PRO A 114 -9.32 -1.57 0.04
N PRO A 115 -8.93 -2.83 0.29
CA PRO A 115 -8.40 -3.23 1.60
C PRO A 115 -6.99 -2.67 1.87
N THR A 116 -6.16 -2.43 0.85
CA THR A 116 -4.85 -1.77 1.06
C THR A 116 -4.96 -0.30 1.46
N ILE A 117 -6.14 0.30 1.26
CA ILE A 117 -6.45 1.70 1.59
C ILE A 117 -7.29 1.81 2.87
N ALA A 118 -8.23 0.89 3.08
CA ALA A 118 -9.06 0.84 4.27
C ALA A 118 -8.25 0.54 5.54
N LEU A 119 -7.33 -0.44 5.48
CA LEU A 119 -6.59 -0.88 6.65
C LEU A 119 -5.69 0.22 7.27
N PRO A 120 -4.92 1.00 6.48
CA PRO A 120 -4.19 2.16 7.01
C PRO A 120 -5.08 3.19 7.69
N GLN A 121 -6.27 3.44 7.14
CA GLN A 121 -7.21 4.43 7.67
C GLN A 121 -7.83 3.96 8.99
N GLN A 122 -8.21 2.67 9.07
CA GLN A 122 -8.69 2.06 10.30
C GLN A 122 -7.62 2.08 11.41
N LEU A 123 -6.38 1.75 11.07
CA LEU A 123 -5.25 1.80 12.00
C LEU A 123 -5.01 3.21 12.50
N TYR A 124 -5.04 4.22 11.62
CA TYR A 124 -4.90 5.63 12.01
C TYR A 124 -5.99 6.04 13.02
N HIS A 125 -7.26 5.77 12.72
CA HIS A 125 -8.37 6.12 13.62
C HIS A 125 -8.30 5.38 14.96
N PHE A 126 -7.96 4.09 14.94
CA PHE A 126 -7.81 3.31 16.15
C PHE A 126 -6.69 3.86 17.04
N TRP A 127 -5.51 4.10 16.46
CA TRP A 127 -4.37 4.59 17.22
C TRP A 127 -4.62 6.01 17.72
N LYS A 128 -5.25 6.90 16.95
CA LYS A 128 -5.62 8.26 17.41
C LYS A 128 -6.45 8.26 18.71
N GLN A 129 -7.19 7.18 19.00
CA GLN A 129 -8.03 7.05 20.20
C GLN A 129 -7.31 6.40 21.39
N GLN A 130 -6.07 5.91 21.24
CA GLN A 130 -5.38 5.20 22.32
C GLN A 130 -4.74 6.18 23.33
N PRO A 131 -4.81 5.88 24.64
CA PRO A 131 -4.28 6.76 25.70
C PRO A 131 -2.76 6.96 25.62
N ILE A 132 -2.03 6.00 25.05
CA ILE A 132 -0.58 6.06 24.82
C ILE A 132 -0.15 7.35 24.10
N TRP A 133 -1.02 7.89 23.23
CA TRP A 133 -0.74 9.14 22.49
C TRP A 133 -0.97 10.41 23.27
N HIS A 134 -1.84 10.35 24.28
CA HIS A 134 -2.15 11.48 25.13
C HIS A 134 -1.21 11.56 26.34
N GLU A 135 -0.67 10.42 26.77
CA GLU A 135 0.05 10.30 28.05
C GLU A 135 1.56 10.16 27.91
N GLN A 136 2.09 9.61 26.80
CA GLN A 136 3.53 9.40 26.64
C GLN A 136 4.20 10.51 25.81
N PRO A 137 5.38 11.02 26.23
CA PRO A 137 6.13 11.97 25.43
C PRO A 137 6.58 11.35 24.11
N ILE A 138 6.57 12.16 23.04
CA ILE A 138 6.87 11.77 21.66
C ILE A 138 8.19 10.98 21.55
N GLU A 139 9.20 11.32 22.35
CA GLU A 139 10.51 10.68 22.36
C GLU A 139 10.45 9.19 22.77
N LYS A 140 9.57 8.84 23.72
CA LYS A 140 9.42 7.46 24.23
C LYS A 140 8.52 6.59 23.35
N GLN A 141 7.75 7.20 22.45
CA GLN A 141 6.87 6.46 21.54
C GLN A 141 7.68 5.74 20.46
N ALA A 142 7.38 4.47 20.24
CA ALA A 142 8.04 3.61 19.23
C ALA A 142 7.58 3.88 17.79
N PHE A 143 6.47 4.61 17.64
CA PHE A 143 5.90 5.03 16.36
C PHE A 143 5.15 6.35 16.55
N LEU A 144 4.90 7.04 15.45
CA LEU A 144 4.33 8.38 15.36
C LEU A 144 3.11 8.34 14.43
N LEU A 145 2.05 9.04 14.85
CA LEU A 145 0.87 9.29 14.01
C LEU A 145 1.15 10.51 13.13
N PRO A 146 0.89 10.44 11.80
CA PRO A 146 0.89 11.63 10.97
C PRO A 146 -0.12 12.66 11.50
N ASN A 147 0.13 13.96 11.27
CA ASN A 147 -0.92 14.96 11.43
C ASN A 147 -2.08 14.64 10.45
N GLU A 148 -3.30 15.07 10.77
CA GLU A 148 -4.49 14.76 9.98
C GLU A 148 -4.39 15.26 8.53
N GLN A 149 -3.75 16.43 8.32
CA GLN A 149 -3.49 16.97 6.99
C GLN A 149 -2.50 16.08 6.20
N ASP A 150 -1.41 15.66 6.84
CA ASP A 150 -0.40 14.79 6.23
C ASP A 150 -0.97 13.40 5.96
N HIS A 151 -1.81 12.87 6.85
CA HIS A 151 -2.50 11.61 6.67
C HIS A 151 -3.44 11.66 5.44
N LYS A 152 -4.25 12.73 5.29
CA LYS A 152 -5.12 12.92 4.13
C LYS A 152 -4.30 13.05 2.83
N ALA A 153 -3.17 13.76 2.88
CA ALA A 153 -2.29 13.89 1.73
C ALA A 153 -1.66 12.55 1.34
N LEU A 154 -1.11 11.80 2.30
CA LEU A 154 -0.55 10.47 2.10
C LEU A 154 -1.58 9.49 1.55
N PHE A 155 -2.79 9.51 2.10
CA PHE A 155 -3.91 8.71 1.60
C PHE A 155 -4.19 9.01 0.12
N LYS A 156 -4.28 10.30 -0.23
CA LYS A 156 -4.49 10.73 -1.62
C LYS A 156 -3.36 10.26 -2.54
N TYR A 157 -2.11 10.39 -2.12
CA TYR A 157 -0.96 9.95 -2.92
C TYR A 157 -0.89 8.42 -3.08
N HIS A 158 -1.21 7.66 -2.03
CA HIS A 158 -1.32 6.21 -2.13
C HIS A 158 -2.43 5.78 -3.09
N LEU A 159 -3.63 6.36 -2.96
CA LEU A 159 -4.73 6.11 -3.89
C LEU A 159 -4.31 6.43 -5.33
N GLN A 160 -3.73 7.61 -5.58
CA GLN A 160 -3.22 7.99 -6.91
C GLN A 160 -2.18 6.99 -7.45
N SER A 161 -1.28 6.49 -6.60
CA SER A 161 -0.28 5.50 -7.01
C SER A 161 -0.92 4.17 -7.42
N TYR A 162 -1.92 3.69 -6.68
CA TYR A 162 -2.64 2.47 -7.01
C TYR A 162 -3.52 2.63 -8.26
N SER A 163 -4.18 3.78 -8.42
CA SER A 163 -4.95 4.11 -9.62
C SER A 163 -4.07 4.19 -10.86
N LEU A 164 -2.85 4.75 -10.76
CA LEU A 164 -1.91 4.78 -11.87
C LEU A 164 -1.39 3.39 -12.25
N LEU A 165 -1.13 2.53 -11.25
CA LEU A 165 -0.77 1.12 -11.51
C LEU A 165 -1.90 0.37 -12.22
N LEU A 166 -3.15 0.56 -11.76
CA LEU A 166 -4.32 -0.02 -12.40
C LEU A 166 -4.48 0.51 -13.84
N LEU A 167 -4.35 1.83 -14.04
CA LEU A 167 -4.43 2.45 -15.35
C LEU A 167 -3.35 1.93 -16.30
N SER A 168 -2.12 1.75 -15.82
CA SER A 168 -1.03 1.14 -16.61
C SER A 168 -1.38 -0.29 -17.03
N LEU A 169 -1.93 -1.10 -16.12
CA LEU A 169 -2.35 -2.46 -16.45
C LEU A 169 -3.53 -2.49 -17.43
N VAL A 170 -4.47 -1.53 -17.33
CA VAL A 170 -5.61 -1.40 -18.25
C VAL A 170 -5.17 -0.87 -19.63
N ILE A 171 -4.19 0.04 -19.70
CA ILE A 171 -3.61 0.48 -20.97
C ILE A 171 -2.83 -0.67 -21.60
N GLY A 172 -2.08 -1.44 -20.81
CA GLY A 172 -1.50 -2.70 -21.27
C GLY A 172 -2.56 -3.66 -21.82
N TRP A 173 -3.73 -3.75 -21.19
CA TRP A 173 -4.86 -4.56 -21.70
C TRP A 173 -5.38 -4.10 -23.06
N PHE A 174 -5.66 -2.80 -23.25
CA PHE A 174 -6.29 -2.30 -24.48
C PHE A 174 -5.28 -2.00 -25.59
N GLY A 175 -4.04 -1.68 -25.23
CA GLY A 175 -3.00 -1.25 -26.14
C GLY A 175 -2.38 -2.40 -26.94
N THR A 176 -2.38 -3.61 -26.39
CA THR A 176 -1.80 -4.78 -27.05
C THR A 176 -2.87 -5.69 -27.68
N GLY A 177 -4.02 -5.12 -28.06
CA GLY A 177 -5.03 -5.79 -28.88
C GLY A 177 -4.57 -5.96 -30.34
N ILE A 178 -3.39 -6.54 -30.55
CA ILE A 178 -2.92 -7.14 -31.81
C ILE A 178 -2.78 -8.64 -31.55
#